data_AF-A0A1F9Z7L8-F1
#
_entry.id   AF-A0A1F9Z7L8-F1
#
_cell.length_a   1.000
_cell.length_b   1.000
_cell.length_c   1.000
_cell.angle_alpha   90.00
_cell.angle_beta   90.00
_cell.angle_gamma   90.00
#
_symmetry.space_group_name_H-M   'P 1'
#
loop_
_entity.id
_entity.type
_entity.pdbx_description
1 polymer ?
#
loop_
_entity_poly.entity_id
_entity_poly.type
_entity_poly.pdbx_seq_one_letter_code
_entity_poly.pdbx_strand_id
1 'polypeptide(L)'
;MCGGSVLGLSLCDYCGVAVIRRDLRALPPTIDCPECHAANPAMVICDTCHARQALATLPEKSGTPGACPSCATFLAPGARECPACGRRFGPPGPTRKRVKARKRRRIKGAVDESLLREMRRIPGVDEARARALLAHGYTAAWKINRASVKELAAIEEVGIEGAREIREGLRFVRQFPQRRRREVLDEEYTCPLCDCVTSAFSAVCPDCGVA
;
A
#
# COMPACT_ATOMS: atom_id res chain seq x y z
N MET A 1 -19.09 -31.43 6.15
CA MET A 1 -19.19 -30.78 7.48
C MET A 1 -20.43 -29.90 7.51
N CYS A 2 -21.21 -29.90 8.58
CA CYS A 2 -22.53 -29.23 8.72
C CYS A 2 -22.49 -27.69 8.83
N GLY A 3 -21.32 -27.05 8.65
CA GLY A 3 -21.17 -25.58 8.69
C GLY A 3 -21.18 -24.94 10.08
N GLY A 4 -21.43 -25.70 11.15
CA GLY A 4 -21.41 -25.20 12.53
C GLY A 4 -20.02 -24.81 13.04
N SER A 5 -19.98 -24.04 14.13
CA SER A 5 -18.72 -23.64 14.77
C SER A 5 -18.13 -24.81 15.55
N VAL A 6 -16.80 -24.90 15.53
CA VAL A 6 -16.05 -25.94 16.23
C VAL A 6 -15.56 -25.37 17.56
N LEU A 7 -15.97 -25.98 18.66
CA LEU A 7 -15.60 -25.62 20.02
C LEU A 7 -14.63 -26.64 20.62
N GLY A 8 -13.69 -26.18 21.45
CA GLY A 8 -12.81 -27.07 22.20
C GLY A 8 -13.57 -27.86 23.26
N LEU A 9 -13.20 -29.13 23.45
CA LEU A 9 -13.78 -30.03 24.46
C LEU A 9 -12.63 -30.73 25.20
N SER A 10 -12.60 -30.59 26.52
CA SER A 10 -11.79 -31.45 27.38
C SER A 10 -12.63 -32.65 27.78
N LEU A 11 -12.18 -33.85 27.42
CA LEU A 11 -12.75 -35.12 27.87
C LEU A 11 -11.67 -35.85 28.67
N CYS A 12 -11.90 -36.07 29.96
CA CYS A 12 -10.90 -36.67 30.83
C CYS A 12 -11.05 -38.18 30.95
N ASP A 13 -10.02 -38.93 30.59
CA ASP A 13 -10.00 -40.39 30.71
C ASP A 13 -9.78 -40.86 32.16
N TYR A 14 -9.29 -39.96 33.02
CA TYR A 14 -9.01 -40.27 34.43
C TYR A 14 -10.23 -40.07 35.34
N CYS A 15 -10.85 -38.87 35.33
CA CYS A 15 -12.00 -38.56 36.19
C CYS A 15 -13.36 -38.55 35.46
N GLY A 16 -13.38 -38.78 34.14
CA GLY A 16 -14.61 -38.85 33.34
C GLY A 16 -15.27 -37.51 33.03
N VAL A 17 -14.71 -36.39 33.49
CA VAL A 17 -15.29 -35.05 33.32
C VAL A 17 -15.19 -34.59 31.87
N ALA A 18 -16.28 -34.02 31.35
CA ALA A 18 -16.37 -33.45 30.02
C ALA A 18 -16.79 -31.97 30.08
N VAL A 19 -15.92 -31.07 29.59
CA VAL A 19 -16.14 -29.61 29.67
C VAL A 19 -15.83 -28.94 28.35
N ILE A 20 -16.72 -28.05 27.90
CA ILE A 20 -16.51 -27.24 26.70
C ILE A 20 -15.58 -26.07 27.05
N ARG A 21 -14.42 -26.01 26.39
CA ARG A 21 -13.36 -25.04 26.64
C ARG A 21 -13.50 -23.80 25.75
N ARG A 22 -14.46 -22.94 26.08
CA ARG A 22 -14.68 -21.64 25.39
C ARG A 22 -13.62 -20.60 25.76
N ASP A 23 -12.93 -20.83 26.86
CA ASP A 23 -11.83 -20.02 27.39
C ASP A 23 -10.56 -20.09 26.53
N LEU A 24 -10.40 -21.16 25.73
CA LEU A 24 -9.22 -21.36 24.90
C LEU A 24 -9.35 -20.63 23.56
N ARG A 25 -8.54 -19.58 23.39
CA ARG A 25 -8.46 -18.82 22.12
C ARG A 25 -7.83 -19.65 20.98
N ALA A 26 -6.93 -20.56 21.31
CA ALA A 26 -6.34 -21.54 20.42
C ALA A 26 -6.35 -22.89 21.12
N LEU A 27 -6.71 -23.95 20.38
CA LEU A 27 -6.79 -25.29 20.95
C LEU A 27 -5.42 -25.97 20.85
N PRO A 28 -4.71 -26.21 21.96
CA PRO A 28 -3.48 -27.01 21.96
C PRO A 28 -3.80 -28.48 21.61
N PRO A 29 -2.81 -29.29 21.19
CA PRO A 29 -3.00 -30.71 20.91
C PRO A 29 -3.38 -31.55 22.15
N THR A 30 -3.04 -31.07 23.34
CA THR A 30 -3.35 -31.66 24.63
C THR A 30 -3.97 -30.62 25.56
N ILE A 31 -5.03 -30.99 26.28
CA ILE A 31 -5.76 -30.10 27.19
C ILE A 31 -5.81 -30.74 28.57
N ASP A 32 -5.48 -29.94 29.59
CA ASP A 32 -5.57 -30.37 30.98
C ASP A 32 -7.04 -30.38 31.45
N CYS A 33 -7.40 -31.43 32.20
CA CYS A 33 -8.68 -31.50 32.87
C CYS A 33 -8.79 -30.39 33.92
N PRO A 34 -9.90 -29.62 33.95
CA PRO A 34 -10.07 -28.56 34.95
C PRO A 34 -10.25 -29.08 36.39
N GLU A 35 -10.58 -30.36 36.56
CA GLU A 35 -10.86 -30.95 37.88
C GLU A 35 -9.65 -31.69 38.45
N CYS A 36 -9.06 -32.61 37.66
CA CYS A 36 -7.96 -33.47 38.13
C CYS A 36 -6.60 -33.13 37.51
N HIS A 37 -6.54 -32.13 36.62
CA HIS A 37 -5.31 -31.70 35.93
C HIS A 37 -4.61 -32.77 35.09
N ALA A 38 -5.22 -33.93 34.86
CA ALA A 38 -4.71 -34.92 33.91
C ALA A 38 -4.65 -34.32 32.50
N ALA A 39 -3.55 -34.55 31.78
CA ALA A 39 -3.39 -34.15 30.39
C ALA A 39 -4.12 -35.14 29.49
N ASN A 40 -5.06 -34.66 28.67
CA ASN A 40 -5.84 -35.49 27.76
C ASN A 40 -5.69 -34.98 26.32
N PRO A 41 -5.88 -35.84 25.30
CA PRO A 41 -5.89 -35.40 23.91
C PRO A 41 -6.99 -34.36 23.68
N ALA A 42 -6.68 -33.31 22.94
CA ALA A 42 -7.64 -32.27 22.63
C ALA A 42 -8.75 -32.79 21.72
N MET A 43 -9.99 -32.62 22.18
CA MET A 43 -11.18 -32.95 21.41
C MET A 43 -11.86 -31.66 20.95
N VAL A 44 -12.62 -31.78 19.87
CA VAL A 44 -13.52 -30.73 19.42
C VAL A 44 -14.95 -31.22 19.38
N ILE A 45 -15.91 -30.32 19.53
CA ILE A 45 -17.33 -30.56 19.36
C ILE A 45 -17.93 -29.50 18.44
N CYS A 46 -18.79 -29.93 17.51
CA CYS A 46 -19.58 -28.99 16.71
C CYS A 46 -20.79 -28.48 17.51
N ASP A 47 -21.00 -27.17 17.55
CA ASP A 47 -22.15 -26.55 18.22
C ASP A 47 -23.51 -26.89 17.59
N THR A 48 -23.52 -27.34 16.34
CA THR A 48 -24.74 -27.57 15.56
C THR A 48 -25.10 -29.05 15.54
N CYS A 49 -24.16 -29.92 15.16
CA CYS A 49 -24.43 -31.36 15.06
C CYS A 49 -23.92 -32.18 16.25
N HIS A 50 -23.24 -31.55 17.23
CA HIS A 50 -22.67 -32.21 18.41
C HIS A 50 -21.68 -33.36 18.13
N ALA A 51 -21.22 -33.51 16.88
CA ALA A 51 -20.21 -34.48 16.53
C ALA A 51 -18.89 -34.15 17.25
N ARG A 52 -18.30 -35.16 17.88
CA ARG A 52 -17.04 -35.08 18.62
C ARG A 52 -15.93 -35.73 17.82
N GLN A 53 -14.79 -35.07 17.70
CA GLN A 53 -13.64 -35.56 16.94
C GLN A 53 -12.34 -35.15 17.63
N ALA A 54 -11.28 -35.94 17.46
CA ALA A 54 -9.96 -35.56 17.94
C ALA A 54 -9.42 -34.41 17.09
N LEU A 55 -8.77 -33.43 17.74
CA LEU A 55 -8.16 -32.31 17.03
C LEU A 55 -7.13 -32.80 16.00
N ALA A 56 -6.37 -33.84 16.34
CA ALA A 56 -5.35 -34.45 15.48
C ALA A 56 -5.91 -35.10 14.19
N THR A 57 -7.20 -35.46 14.18
CA THR A 57 -7.84 -36.08 13.00
C THR A 57 -8.55 -35.06 12.10
N LEU A 58 -8.62 -33.80 12.53
CA LEU A 58 -9.16 -32.76 11.66
C LEU A 58 -8.19 -32.49 10.51
N PRO A 59 -8.68 -32.40 9.26
CA PRO A 59 -7.84 -31.95 8.17
C PRO A 59 -7.33 -30.55 8.52
N GLU A 60 -6.02 -30.34 8.49
CA GLU A 60 -5.45 -29.01 8.59
C GLU A 60 -6.15 -28.12 7.57
N LYS A 61 -6.50 -26.90 7.98
CA LYS A 61 -7.16 -25.93 7.10
C LYS A 61 -6.12 -25.39 6.10
N SER A 62 -5.58 -26.26 5.25
CA SER A 62 -4.73 -25.90 4.12
C SER A 62 -5.55 -24.96 3.25
N GLY A 63 -5.07 -23.73 3.07
CA GLY A 63 -5.83 -22.57 2.61
C GLY A 63 -6.36 -22.61 1.18
N THR A 64 -6.52 -23.77 0.57
CA THR A 64 -7.00 -23.93 -0.81
C THR A 64 -8.17 -24.90 -0.88
N PRO A 65 -9.36 -24.44 -1.29
CA PRO A 65 -10.49 -25.34 -1.52
C PRO A 65 -10.14 -26.32 -2.66
N GLY A 66 -10.54 -27.59 -2.56
CA GLY A 66 -10.24 -28.61 -3.58
C GLY A 66 -10.82 -28.30 -4.97
N ALA A 67 -11.81 -27.40 -5.04
CA ALA A 67 -12.34 -26.84 -6.27
C ALA A 67 -12.52 -25.32 -6.16
N CYS A 68 -12.37 -24.62 -7.27
CA CYS A 68 -12.58 -23.18 -7.36
C CYS A 68 -14.07 -22.85 -7.13
N PRO A 69 -14.44 -22.05 -6.11
CA PRO A 69 -15.84 -21.68 -5.87
C PRO A 69 -16.44 -20.77 -6.95
N SER A 70 -15.63 -20.28 -7.89
CA SER A 70 -16.09 -19.37 -8.95
C SER A 70 -16.40 -20.06 -10.28
N CYS A 71 -15.64 -21.10 -10.63
CA CYS A 71 -15.71 -21.75 -11.94
C CYS A 71 -15.63 -23.27 -11.84
N ALA A 72 -15.67 -23.82 -10.62
CA ALA A 72 -15.63 -25.25 -10.32
C ALA A 72 -14.39 -26.02 -10.81
N THR A 73 -13.36 -25.35 -11.33
CA THR A 73 -12.09 -25.98 -11.72
C THR A 73 -11.41 -26.61 -10.52
N PHE A 74 -10.93 -27.84 -10.66
CA PHE A 74 -10.11 -28.51 -9.65
C PHE A 74 -8.81 -27.75 -9.39
N LEU A 75 -8.51 -27.53 -8.11
CA LEU A 75 -7.33 -26.78 -7.69
C LEU A 75 -6.30 -27.73 -7.09
N ALA A 76 -5.04 -27.55 -7.46
CA ALA A 76 -3.94 -28.27 -6.84
C ALA A 76 -3.82 -27.89 -5.35
N PRO A 77 -3.34 -28.80 -4.47
CA PRO A 77 -3.08 -28.49 -3.06
C PRO A 77 -2.14 -27.28 -2.96
N GLY A 78 -2.57 -26.20 -2.29
CA GLY A 78 -1.77 -24.98 -2.15
C GLY A 78 -1.84 -24.00 -3.33
N ALA A 79 -2.68 -24.25 -4.35
CA ALA A 79 -2.97 -23.29 -5.43
C ALA A 79 -3.47 -21.92 -4.91
N ARG A 80 -2.63 -20.88 -5.08
CA ARG A 80 -2.96 -19.49 -4.70
C ARG A 80 -3.78 -18.75 -5.74
N GLU A 81 -3.93 -19.32 -6.94
CA GLU A 81 -4.69 -18.76 -8.05
C GLU A 81 -5.31 -19.87 -8.90
N CYS A 82 -6.54 -19.66 -9.37
CA CYS A 82 -7.22 -20.59 -10.27
C CYS A 82 -6.67 -20.44 -11.70
N PRO A 83 -6.19 -21.52 -12.34
CA PRO A 83 -5.66 -21.44 -13.70
C PRO A 83 -6.73 -21.14 -14.77
N ALA A 84 -8.00 -21.41 -14.48
CA ALA A 84 -9.09 -21.20 -15.44
C ALA A 84 -9.68 -19.79 -15.41
N CYS A 85 -9.87 -19.20 -14.23
CA CYS A 85 -10.53 -17.90 -14.07
C CYS A 85 -9.69 -16.83 -13.39
N GLY A 86 -8.46 -17.15 -12.96
CA GLY A 86 -7.55 -16.19 -12.32
C GLY A 86 -7.92 -15.80 -10.88
N ARG A 87 -8.90 -16.47 -10.26
CA ARG A 87 -9.32 -16.16 -8.89
C ARG A 87 -8.24 -16.56 -7.88
N ARG A 88 -7.88 -15.64 -6.97
CA ARG A 88 -6.86 -15.88 -5.94
C ARG A 88 -7.43 -16.42 -4.64
N PHE A 89 -6.68 -17.30 -3.98
CA PHE A 89 -7.02 -17.96 -2.72
C PHE A 89 -5.92 -17.75 -1.68
N GLY A 90 -6.35 -17.64 -0.42
CA GLY A 90 -5.47 -17.37 0.73
C GLY A 90 -5.63 -15.97 1.32
N PRO A 91 -5.13 -15.75 2.55
CA PRO A 91 -5.10 -14.42 3.14
C PRO A 91 -4.31 -13.48 2.23
N PRO A 92 -4.71 -12.20 2.10
CA PRO A 92 -3.88 -11.23 1.42
C PRO A 92 -2.50 -11.29 2.08
N GLY A 93 -1.48 -11.67 1.30
CA GLY A 93 -0.10 -11.63 1.78
C GLY A 93 0.16 -10.24 2.37
N PRO A 94 1.07 -10.10 3.34
CA PRO A 94 1.33 -8.81 3.97
C PRO A 94 1.55 -7.79 2.86
N THR A 95 0.60 -6.86 2.73
CA THR A 95 0.77 -5.71 1.84
C THR A 95 1.85 -4.88 2.52
N ARG A 96 3.11 -5.19 2.25
CA ARG A 96 4.19 -4.24 2.49
C ARG A 96 3.78 -3.05 1.65
N LYS A 97 3.19 -2.03 2.30
CA LYS A 97 3.06 -0.71 1.69
C LYS A 97 4.47 -0.43 1.18
N ARG A 98 4.63 -0.38 -0.14
CA ARG A 98 5.89 0.03 -0.75
C ARG A 98 6.19 1.36 -0.10
N VAL A 99 7.15 1.39 0.83
CA VAL A 99 7.62 2.63 1.42
C VAL A 99 8.19 3.37 0.23
N LYS A 100 7.43 4.35 -0.29
CA LYS A 100 7.93 5.20 -1.36
C LYS A 100 9.18 5.85 -0.79
N ALA A 101 10.30 5.71 -1.49
CA ALA A 101 11.52 6.38 -1.08
C ALA A 101 11.20 7.86 -0.88
N ARG A 102 11.44 8.38 0.33
CA ARG A 102 11.25 9.79 0.65
C ARG A 102 12.11 10.60 -0.31
N LYS A 103 11.53 11.65 -0.91
CA LYS A 103 12.24 12.48 -1.88
C LYS A 103 13.28 13.31 -1.13
N ARG A 104 14.50 13.40 -1.68
CA ARG A 104 15.51 14.33 -1.16
C ARG A 104 15.03 15.75 -1.41
N ARG A 105 15.24 16.61 -0.42
CA ARG A 105 14.94 18.02 -0.55
C ARG A 105 15.93 18.70 -1.49
N ARG A 106 15.42 19.62 -2.32
CA ARG A 106 16.20 20.32 -3.33
C ARG A 106 16.89 21.54 -2.70
N ILE A 107 18.19 21.65 -2.85
CA ILE A 107 18.96 22.84 -2.48
C ILE A 107 18.54 23.99 -3.40
N LYS A 108 18.27 25.16 -2.84
CA LYS A 108 17.87 26.35 -3.59
C LYS A 108 18.96 26.70 -4.62
N GLY A 109 18.63 26.63 -5.91
CA GLY A 109 19.55 26.93 -7.02
C GLY A 109 20.09 25.71 -7.79
N ALA A 110 19.93 24.48 -7.29
CA ALA A 110 20.32 23.29 -8.05
C ALA A 110 19.30 23.02 -9.17
N VAL A 111 19.65 23.26 -10.44
CA VAL A 111 18.81 22.91 -11.58
C VAL A 111 18.86 21.39 -11.78
N ASP A 112 17.72 20.72 -11.60
CA ASP A 112 17.62 19.28 -11.80
C ASP A 112 17.50 19.01 -13.31
N GLU A 113 18.52 18.35 -13.87
CA GLU A 113 18.63 18.04 -15.30
C GLU A 113 17.47 17.16 -15.82
N SER A 114 16.84 16.37 -14.94
CA SER A 114 15.67 15.57 -15.29
C SER A 114 14.42 16.44 -15.45
N LEU A 115 14.28 17.45 -14.60
CA LEU A 115 13.17 18.39 -14.60
C LEU A 115 13.25 19.35 -15.78
N LEU A 116 14.46 19.79 -16.13
CA LEU A 116 14.71 20.62 -17.31
C LEU A 116 14.30 19.88 -18.59
N ARG A 117 14.63 18.58 -18.71
CA ARG A 117 14.17 17.72 -19.81
C ARG A 117 12.65 17.57 -19.86
N GLU A 118 11.98 17.51 -18.72
CA GLU A 118 10.51 17.43 -18.68
C GLU A 118 9.86 18.74 -19.11
N MET A 119 10.38 19.89 -18.67
CA MET A 119 9.86 21.21 -19.05
C MET A 119 10.00 21.47 -20.55
N ARG A 120 11.12 21.05 -21.16
CA ARG A 120 11.36 21.15 -22.61
C ARG A 120 10.40 20.32 -23.47
N ARG A 121 9.60 19.42 -22.88
CA ARG A 121 8.54 18.70 -23.62
C ARG A 121 7.33 19.58 -23.90
N ILE A 122 7.20 20.71 -23.21
CA ILE A 122 6.12 21.66 -23.46
C ILE A 122 6.45 22.43 -24.75
N PRO A 123 5.57 22.41 -25.76
CA PRO A 123 5.76 23.20 -26.98
C PRO A 123 5.94 24.68 -26.63
N GLY A 124 6.95 25.33 -27.22
CA GLY A 124 7.30 26.73 -26.93
C GLY A 124 8.19 26.95 -25.70
N VAL A 125 8.70 25.88 -25.07
CA VAL A 125 9.68 25.96 -23.96
C VAL A 125 11.05 25.47 -24.42
N ASP A 126 11.94 26.41 -24.72
CA ASP A 126 13.38 26.19 -24.94
C ASP A 126 14.14 26.12 -23.61
N GLU A 127 15.45 25.88 -23.68
CA GLU A 127 16.28 25.66 -22.49
C GLU A 127 16.39 26.91 -21.60
N ALA A 128 16.47 28.11 -22.19
CA ALA A 128 16.52 29.35 -21.41
C ALA A 128 15.18 29.57 -20.70
N ARG A 129 14.05 29.46 -21.42
CA ARG A 129 12.70 29.54 -20.81
C ARG A 129 12.47 28.46 -19.75
N ALA A 130 12.94 27.23 -19.95
CA ALA A 130 12.83 26.16 -18.97
C ALA A 130 13.58 26.50 -17.68
N ARG A 131 14.82 27.00 -17.78
CA ARG A 131 15.62 27.41 -16.62
C ARG A 131 14.97 28.57 -15.89
N ALA A 132 14.48 29.57 -16.62
CA ALA A 132 13.73 30.71 -16.10
C ALA A 132 12.51 30.26 -15.27
N LEU A 133 11.68 29.40 -15.85
CA LEU A 133 10.50 28.86 -15.20
C LEU A 133 10.87 28.09 -13.91
N LEU A 134 11.93 27.30 -13.95
CA LEU A 134 12.42 26.58 -12.77
C LEU A 134 12.95 27.51 -11.69
N ALA A 135 13.67 28.58 -12.06
CA ALA A 135 14.17 29.60 -11.13
C ALA A 135 13.03 30.33 -10.42
N HIS A 136 11.92 30.58 -11.14
CA HIS A 136 10.69 31.15 -10.58
C HIS A 136 9.77 30.13 -9.87
N GLY A 137 10.22 28.88 -9.67
CA GLY A 137 9.50 27.88 -8.88
C GLY A 137 8.41 27.09 -9.63
N TYR A 138 8.32 27.26 -10.95
CA TYR A 138 7.45 26.49 -11.83
C TYR A 138 8.04 25.11 -12.13
N THR A 139 8.09 24.28 -11.10
CA THR A 139 8.68 22.93 -11.17
C THR A 139 7.81 21.88 -11.86
N ALA A 140 6.64 22.25 -12.39
CA ALA A 140 5.69 21.31 -12.98
C ALA A 140 4.73 22.01 -13.95
N ALA A 141 4.33 21.31 -15.02
CA ALA A 141 3.44 21.83 -16.06
C ALA A 141 2.09 22.33 -15.51
N TRP A 142 1.57 21.72 -14.44
CA TRP A 142 0.31 22.16 -13.83
C TRP A 142 0.42 23.53 -13.14
N LYS A 143 1.60 23.89 -12.59
CA LYS A 143 1.83 25.21 -11.99
C LYS A 143 1.81 26.28 -13.07
N ILE A 144 2.44 26.00 -14.21
CA ILE A 144 2.45 26.87 -15.39
C ILE A 144 1.02 27.04 -15.94
N ASN A 145 0.26 25.96 -16.04
CA ASN A 145 -1.15 26.00 -16.49
C ASN A 145 -2.08 26.79 -15.53
N ARG A 146 -1.71 26.93 -14.25
CA ARG A 146 -2.46 27.74 -13.28
C ARG A 146 -2.08 29.22 -13.33
N ALA A 147 -0.88 29.54 -13.82
CA ALA A 147 -0.40 30.90 -13.94
C ALA A 147 -1.13 31.68 -15.05
N SER A 148 -1.32 32.98 -14.82
CA SER A 148 -1.87 33.87 -15.84
C SER A 148 -0.83 34.21 -16.92
N VAL A 149 -1.28 34.62 -18.11
CA VAL A 149 -0.34 35.07 -19.17
C VAL A 149 0.51 36.23 -18.68
N LYS A 150 -0.05 37.11 -17.83
CA LYS A 150 0.66 38.24 -17.25
C LYS A 150 1.78 37.78 -16.29
N GLU A 151 1.52 36.77 -15.47
CA GLU A 151 2.51 36.20 -14.55
C GLU A 151 3.66 35.50 -15.29
N LEU A 152 3.36 34.76 -16.36
CA LEU A 152 4.38 34.13 -17.18
C LEU A 152 5.18 35.16 -17.98
N ALA A 153 4.51 36.21 -18.48
CA ALA A 153 5.14 37.27 -19.24
C ALA A 153 6.04 38.20 -18.39
N ALA A 154 5.87 38.20 -17.06
CA ALA A 154 6.73 38.95 -16.15
C ALA A 154 8.15 38.33 -16.03
N ILE A 155 8.34 37.11 -16.53
CA ILE A 155 9.65 36.47 -16.63
C ILE A 155 10.34 37.00 -17.89
N GLU A 156 11.49 37.65 -17.73
CA GLU A 156 12.21 38.32 -18.82
C GLU A 156 12.49 37.39 -20.02
N GLU A 157 12.85 36.14 -19.75
CA GLU A 157 13.19 35.14 -20.77
C GLU A 157 11.95 34.57 -21.51
N VAL A 158 10.74 34.74 -20.96
CA VAL A 158 9.50 34.23 -21.54
C VAL A 158 8.77 35.32 -22.33
N GLY A 159 8.60 36.50 -21.74
CA GLY A 159 7.87 37.61 -22.35
C GLY A 159 6.40 37.31 -22.69
N ILE A 160 5.71 38.28 -23.30
CA ILE A 160 4.27 38.18 -23.60
C ILE A 160 3.99 37.13 -24.69
N GLU A 161 4.83 37.08 -25.72
CA GLU A 161 4.68 36.12 -26.84
C GLU A 161 4.97 34.70 -26.38
N GLY A 162 6.08 34.47 -25.68
CA GLY A 162 6.38 33.15 -25.12
C GLY A 162 5.32 32.69 -24.11
N ALA A 163 4.77 33.58 -23.30
CA ALA A 163 3.69 33.24 -22.38
C ALA A 163 2.41 32.77 -23.10
N ARG A 164 2.09 33.35 -24.26
CA ARG A 164 0.96 32.91 -25.11
C ARG A 164 1.26 31.56 -25.75
N GLU A 165 2.45 31.42 -26.32
CA GLU A 165 2.92 30.20 -26.97
C GLU A 165 2.90 29.00 -26.01
N ILE A 166 3.45 29.18 -24.79
CA ILE A 166 3.44 28.16 -23.74
C ILE A 166 2.00 27.78 -23.37
N ARG A 167 1.10 28.75 -23.26
CA ARG A 167 -0.29 28.49 -22.85
C ARG A 167 -1.08 27.78 -23.94
N GLU A 168 -0.77 28.04 -25.20
CA GLU A 168 -1.32 27.31 -26.34
C GLU A 168 -0.73 25.90 -26.42
N GLY A 169 0.58 25.74 -26.29
CA GLY A 169 1.27 24.46 -26.21
C GLY A 169 0.73 23.54 -25.11
N LEU A 170 0.42 24.10 -23.93
CA LEU A 170 -0.19 23.37 -22.82
C LEU A 170 -1.60 22.84 -23.12
N ARG A 171 -2.35 23.43 -24.07
CA ARG A 171 -3.65 22.89 -24.50
C ARG A 171 -3.49 21.53 -25.20
N PHE A 172 -2.40 21.34 -25.93
CA PHE A 172 -2.08 20.07 -26.60
C PHE A 172 -1.55 19.02 -25.61
N VAL A 173 -0.83 19.43 -24.56
CA VAL A 173 -0.33 18.53 -23.51
C VAL A 173 -1.47 17.99 -22.61
N ARG A 174 -2.61 18.68 -22.50
CA ARG A 174 -3.78 18.23 -21.72
C ARG A 174 -4.43 16.93 -22.21
N GLN A 175 -4.09 16.42 -23.39
CA GLN A 175 -4.57 15.12 -23.88
C GLN A 175 -3.85 13.91 -23.24
N PHE A 176 -2.80 14.11 -22.43
CA PHE A 176 -2.15 13.02 -21.70
C PHE A 176 -2.80 12.78 -20.32
N PRO A 177 -3.15 11.52 -19.98
CA PRO A 177 -3.98 11.21 -18.82
C PRO A 177 -3.26 11.56 -17.50
N GLN A 178 -3.91 12.40 -16.69
CA GLN A 178 -3.49 12.75 -15.35
C GLN A 178 -3.46 11.50 -14.46
N ARG A 179 -2.29 11.15 -13.89
CA ARG A 179 -2.26 10.26 -12.73
C ARG A 179 -3.05 10.91 -11.60
N ARG A 180 -4.02 10.17 -11.06
CA ARG A 180 -5.03 10.67 -10.11
C ARG A 180 -4.44 11.36 -8.88
N ARG A 181 -5.06 12.50 -8.54
CA ARG A 181 -5.01 13.22 -7.26
C ARG A 181 -5.37 12.32 -6.07
N ARG A 182 -4.40 12.01 -5.22
CA ARG A 182 -4.47 11.86 -3.75
C ARG A 182 -3.01 11.63 -3.32
N GLU A 183 -2.59 12.10 -2.15
CA GLU A 183 -1.20 12.06 -1.62
C GLU A 183 -0.32 13.32 -1.83
N VAL A 184 -0.87 14.53 -1.73
CA VAL A 184 -0.03 15.76 -1.59
C VAL A 184 0.12 16.19 -0.11
N LEU A 185 -0.68 15.63 0.79
CA LEU A 185 -0.67 16.03 2.21
C LEU A 185 0.36 15.28 3.07
N ASP A 186 0.99 14.23 2.54
CA ASP A 186 1.92 13.37 3.28
C ASP A 186 3.34 13.31 2.66
N GLU A 187 3.76 14.30 1.86
CA GLU A 187 5.11 14.30 1.29
C GLU A 187 6.16 14.74 2.35
N GLU A 188 6.60 13.78 3.16
CA GLU A 188 7.81 13.89 3.99
C GLU A 188 9.07 13.88 3.09
N TYR A 189 9.92 14.89 3.25
CA TYR A 189 11.22 15.00 2.56
C TYR A 189 12.37 14.69 3.51
N THR A 190 13.55 14.38 2.99
CA THR A 190 14.77 14.27 3.78
C THR A 190 15.76 15.38 3.45
N CYS A 191 16.42 15.90 4.50
CA CYS A 191 17.53 16.84 4.33
C CYS A 191 18.68 16.15 3.59
N PRO A 192 19.28 16.75 2.55
CA PRO A 192 20.35 16.10 1.79
C PRO A 192 21.64 15.94 2.57
N LEU A 193 21.85 16.72 3.65
CA LEU A 193 23.08 16.71 4.44
C LEU A 193 23.03 15.76 5.64
N CYS A 194 21.94 15.78 6.41
CA CYS A 194 21.83 15.01 7.67
C CYS A 194 20.70 13.97 7.68
N ASP A 195 19.99 13.78 6.55
CA ASP A 195 18.87 12.86 6.39
C ASP A 195 17.68 13.06 7.37
N CYS A 196 17.66 14.16 8.14
CA CYS A 196 16.54 14.56 8.97
C CYS A 196 15.24 14.71 8.16
N VAL A 197 14.11 14.27 8.74
CA VAL A 197 12.79 14.41 8.12
C VAL A 197 12.38 15.88 8.14
N THR A 198 12.13 16.43 6.96
CA THR A 198 11.76 17.84 6.77
C THR A 198 10.55 17.97 5.85
N SER A 199 9.86 19.11 5.92
CA SER A 199 8.77 19.42 4.99
C SER A 199 9.31 20.21 3.80
N ALA A 200 8.67 20.09 2.63
CA ALA A 200 8.99 20.92 1.47
C ALA A 200 8.91 22.43 1.76
N PHE A 201 8.09 22.82 2.73
CA PHE A 201 7.79 24.21 3.08
C PHE A 201 8.77 24.83 4.11
N SER A 202 9.59 24.03 4.79
CA SER A 202 10.44 24.52 5.91
C SER A 202 11.73 25.20 5.42
N ALA A 203 11.86 26.52 5.34
CA ALA A 203 13.02 27.15 4.67
C ALA A 203 14.45 26.71 5.11
N VAL A 204 14.58 26.07 6.28
CA VAL A 204 15.85 25.56 6.83
C VAL A 204 15.61 24.17 7.47
N CYS A 205 16.60 23.28 7.42
CA CYS A 205 16.59 22.02 8.16
C CYS A 205 16.71 22.27 9.67
N PRO A 206 15.82 21.71 10.52
CA PRO A 206 15.84 21.95 11.97
C PRO A 206 17.09 21.39 12.65
N ASP A 207 17.72 20.35 12.09
CA ASP A 207 18.88 19.71 12.72
C ASP A 207 20.21 20.31 12.28
N CYS A 208 20.41 20.54 10.97
CA CYS A 208 21.71 20.96 10.44
C CYS A 208 21.77 22.40 9.90
N GLY A 209 20.64 23.13 9.90
CA GLY A 209 20.65 24.54 9.49
C GLY A 209 20.81 24.79 7.99
N VAL A 210 20.82 23.74 7.15
CA VAL A 210 20.92 23.88 5.69
C VAL A 210 19.58 24.32 5.09
N ALA A 211 19.63 25.31 4.19
CA ALA A 211 18.49 25.87 3.46
C ALA A 211 18.31 25.28 2.05
#